data_AF-A0A7C5DR60-F1
#
_entry.id   AF-A0A7C5DR60-F1
#
_cell.length_a   1.000
_cell.length_b   1.000
_cell.length_c   1.000
_cell.angle_alpha   90.00
_cell.angle_beta   90.00
_cell.angle_gamma   90.00
#
_symmetry.space_group_name_H-M   'P 1'
#
loop_
_entity.id
_entity.type
_entity.pdbx_description
1 polymer ?
#
loop_
_entity_poly.entity_id
_entity_poly.type
_entity_poly.pdbx_seq_one_letter_code
_entity_poly.pdbx_strand_id
1 'polypeptide(L)'
;MEIRWLVWDRQIIYKLKKKHSIEPEEVEEALFQGNPHIRSFRGVYHAYGQTGAGRHLFIVFVPLGKKRARIITARDMTPGERRLFRRVKGG
;
A
#
# COMPACT_ATOMS: atom_id res chain seq x y z
N MET A 1 -6.72 12.07 -4.43
CA MET A 1 -6.56 12.08 -2.95
C MET A 1 -5.09 12.28 -2.65
N GLU A 2 -4.76 13.18 -1.73
CA GLU A 2 -3.36 13.46 -1.36
C GLU A 2 -3.10 12.95 0.07
N ILE A 3 -2.21 11.97 0.21
CA ILE A 3 -1.73 11.45 1.50
C ILE A 3 -0.28 11.89 1.64
N ARG A 4 0.09 12.39 2.81
CA ARG A 4 1.46 12.78 3.15
C ARG A 4 2.02 12.06 4.37
N TRP A 5 1.14 11.47 5.19
CA TRP A 5 1.52 10.87 6.46
C TRP A 5 0.76 9.56 6.69
N LEU A 6 1.49 8.51 7.05
CA LEU A 6 0.91 7.25 7.49
C LEU A 6 0.85 7.19 9.01
N VAL A 7 -0.29 6.74 9.52
CA VAL A 7 -0.49 6.44 10.92
C VAL A 7 -0.40 4.93 11.09
N TRP A 8 0.54 4.53 11.93
CA TRP A 8 0.90 3.14 12.16
C TRP A 8 0.54 2.71 13.58
N ASP A 9 -0.19 1.61 13.70
CA ASP A 9 -0.37 0.94 14.99
C ASP A 9 0.70 -0.11 15.19
N ARG A 10 1.24 -0.22 16.41
CA ARG A 10 2.24 -1.24 16.76
C ARG A 10 1.78 -2.67 16.44
N GLN A 11 0.50 -2.97 16.66
CA GLN A 11 -0.07 -4.28 16.33
C GLN A 11 -0.09 -4.55 14.82
N ILE A 12 -0.34 -3.52 14.00
CA ILE A 12 -0.32 -3.63 12.55
C ILE A 12 1.10 -3.83 12.05
N ILE A 13 2.07 -3.03 12.53
CA ILE A 13 3.49 -3.19 12.19
C ILE A 13 3.94 -4.63 12.51
N TYR A 14 3.66 -5.12 13.72
CA TYR A 14 4.01 -6.48 14.12
C TYR A 14 3.36 -7.54 13.22
N LYS A 15 2.08 -7.35 12.86
CA LYS A 15 1.36 -8.26 11.96
C LYS A 15 1.97 -8.28 10.56
N LEU A 16 2.36 -7.12 10.01
CA LEU A 16 2.98 -7.03 8.69
C LEU A 16 4.31 -7.76 8.65
N LYS A 17 5.19 -7.47 9.61
CA LYS A 17 6.49 -8.12 9.73
C LYS A 17 6.35 -9.62 9.92
N LYS A 18 5.48 -10.07 10.83
CA LYS A 18 5.33 -11.50 11.14
C LYS A 18 4.63 -12.30 10.05
N LYS A 19 3.60 -11.75 9.39
CA LYS A 19 2.78 -12.49 8.42
C LYS A 19 3.22 -12.32 6.98
N HIS A 20 3.83 -11.19 6.66
CA HIS A 20 4.13 -10.81 5.28
C HIS A 20 5.61 -10.43 5.07
N SER A 21 6.42 -10.40 6.14
CA SER A 21 7.81 -9.92 6.08
C SER A 21 7.89 -8.56 5.40
N ILE A 22 6.95 -7.66 5.71
CA ILE A 22 6.87 -6.31 5.17
C ILE A 22 7.21 -5.33 6.29
N GLU A 23 8.15 -4.43 6.00
CA GLU A 23 8.48 -3.31 6.88
C GLU A 23 7.67 -2.05 6.50
N PRO A 24 7.40 -1.13 7.45
CA PRO A 24 6.70 0.13 7.18
C PRO A 24 7.29 0.94 6.02
N GLU A 25 8.61 0.95 5.89
CA GLU A 25 9.35 1.68 4.86
C GLU A 25 9.02 1.16 3.46
N GLU A 26 8.86 -0.15 3.28
CA GLU A 26 8.44 -0.73 1.99
C GLU A 26 7.02 -0.27 1.60
N VAL A 27 6.14 -0.11 2.58
CA VAL A 27 4.78 0.38 2.36
C VAL A 27 4.81 1.87 1.98
N GLU A 28 5.66 2.66 2.63
CA GLU A 28 5.86 4.08 2.32
C GLU A 28 6.45 4.28 0.92
N GLU A 29 7.49 3.52 0.56
CA GLU A 29 8.05 3.53 -0.79
C GLU A 29 6.98 3.20 -1.84
N ALA A 30 6.27 2.09 -1.65
CA ALA A 30 5.25 1.65 -2.59
C ALA A 30 4.09 2.64 -2.74
N LEU A 31 3.74 3.39 -1.69
CA LEU A 31 2.66 4.39 -1.69
C LEU A 31 3.09 5.76 -2.22
N PHE A 32 4.29 6.22 -1.88
CA PHE A 32 4.69 7.60 -2.17
C PHE A 32 5.65 7.73 -3.34
N GLN A 33 6.47 6.72 -3.59
CA GLN A 33 7.52 6.75 -4.61
C GLN A 33 7.18 5.84 -5.80
N GLY A 34 6.46 4.74 -5.55
CA GLY A 34 6.17 3.71 -6.54
C GLY A 34 5.12 4.04 -7.61
N ASN A 35 4.62 5.28 -7.66
CA ASN A 35 3.47 5.72 -8.47
C ASN A 35 2.30 4.71 -8.40
N PRO A 36 1.69 4.53 -7.21
CA PRO A 36 0.74 3.46 -7.01
C PRO A 36 -0.56 3.68 -7.78
N HIS A 37 -1.19 2.57 -8.19
CA HIS A 37 -2.58 2.60 -8.61
C HIS A 37 -3.49 2.57 -7.40
N ILE A 38 -4.31 3.60 -7.19
CA ILE A 38 -5.20 3.71 -6.03
C ILE A 38 -6.65 3.57 -6.46
N ARG A 39 -7.39 2.69 -5.77
CA ARG A 39 -8.85 2.53 -5.90
C ARG A 39 -9.50 2.68 -4.53
N SER A 40 -10.74 3.16 -4.51
CA SER A 40 -11.51 3.26 -3.26
C SER A 40 -12.85 2.55 -3.40
N PHE A 41 -13.28 1.87 -2.35
CA PHE A 41 -14.62 1.30 -2.24
C PHE A 41 -15.16 1.50 -0.83
N ARG A 42 -16.31 2.18 -0.71
CA ARG A 42 -17.00 2.46 0.57
C ARG A 42 -16.08 3.03 1.67
N GLY A 43 -15.20 3.97 1.31
CA GLY A 43 -14.28 4.63 2.25
C GLY A 43 -12.99 3.86 2.57
N VAL A 44 -12.85 2.63 2.07
CA VAL A 44 -11.60 1.84 2.15
C VAL A 44 -10.81 2.02 0.88
N TYR A 45 -9.51 2.26 1.01
CA TYR A 45 -8.61 2.49 -0.11
C TYR A 45 -7.66 1.32 -0.29
N HIS A 46 -7.45 0.98 -1.55
CA HIS A 46 -6.57 -0.06 -2.04
C HIS A 46 -5.51 0.59 -2.92
N ALA A 47 -4.26 0.52 -2.50
CA ALA A 47 -3.12 0.88 -3.33
C ALA A 47 -2.42 -0.37 -3.84
N TYR A 48 -2.03 -0.30 -5.10
CA TYR A 48 -1.15 -1.26 -5.76
C TYR A 48 0.12 -0.52 -6.08
N GLY A 49 1.21 -0.83 -5.38
CA GLY A 49 2.47 -0.11 -5.52
C GLY A 49 3.65 -1.06 -5.72
N GLN A 50 4.78 -0.48 -6.11
CA GLN A 50 6.04 -1.20 -6.27
C GLN A 50 7.13 -0.47 -5.49
N THR A 51 7.91 -1.19 -4.69
CA THR A 51 9.09 -0.64 -3.99
C THR A 51 10.26 -0.43 -4.96
N GLY A 52 11.28 0.32 -4.54
CA GLY A 52 12.51 0.48 -5.33
C GLY A 52 13.22 -0.86 -5.62
N ALA A 53 13.12 -1.82 -4.69
CA ALA A 53 13.63 -3.18 -4.84
C ALA A 53 12.78 -4.07 -5.77
N GLY A 54 11.70 -3.54 -6.36
CA GLY A 54 10.86 -4.27 -7.30
C GLY A 54 9.75 -5.13 -6.67
N ARG A 55 9.58 -5.06 -5.33
CA ARG A 55 8.52 -5.79 -4.62
C ARG A 55 7.17 -5.15 -4.90
N HIS A 56 6.17 -5.96 -5.23
CA HIS A 56 4.84 -5.48 -5.59
C HIS A 56 3.88 -5.67 -4.41
N LEU A 57 3.40 -4.56 -3.84
CA LEU A 57 2.59 -4.57 -2.63
C LEU A 57 1.14 -4.16 -2.92
N PHE A 58 0.22 -4.93 -2.34
CA PHE A 58 -1.17 -4.55 -2.18
C PHE A 58 -1.38 -4.00 -0.77
N ILE A 59 -1.82 -2.76 -0.68
CA ILE A 59 -1.89 -2.00 0.57
C ILE A 59 -3.32 -1.52 0.77
N VAL A 60 -3.87 -1.79 1.96
CA VAL A 60 -5.21 -1.37 2.36
C VAL A 60 -5.09 -0.33 3.46
N PHE A 61 -5.74 0.80 3.27
CA PHE A 61 -5.71 1.91 4.23
C PHE A 61 -7.02 2.69 4.23
N VAL A 62 -7.21 3.50 5.28
CA VAL A 62 -8.35 4.40 5.41
C VAL A 62 -7.87 5.83 5.64
N PRO A 63 -8.47 6.85 5.00
CA PRO A 63 -8.13 8.24 5.25
C PRO A 63 -8.58 8.64 6.65
N LEU A 64 -7.73 9.39 7.35
CA LEU A 64 -8.04 10.02 8.64
C LEU A 64 -8.28 11.54 8.51
N GLY A 65 -8.32 12.05 7.28
CA GLY A 65 -8.32 13.48 6.99
C GLY A 65 -6.96 14.15 7.22
N LYS A 66 -6.86 15.44 6.88
CA LYS A 66 -5.62 16.23 7.00
C LYS A 66 -4.40 15.58 6.32
N LYS A 67 -4.60 14.97 5.15
CA LYS A 67 -3.57 14.23 4.39
C LYS A 67 -2.95 13.04 5.15
N ARG A 68 -3.65 12.50 6.16
CA ARG A 68 -3.24 11.32 6.92
C ARG A 68 -4.03 10.10 6.50
N ALA A 69 -3.40 8.93 6.53
CA ALA A 69 -4.05 7.65 6.32
C ALA A 69 -3.57 6.63 7.36
N ARG A 70 -4.46 5.74 7.81
CA ARG A 70 -4.12 4.61 8.68
C ARG A 70 -3.97 3.35 7.85
N ILE A 71 -2.85 2.66 8.00
CA ILE A 71 -2.64 1.37 7.35
C ILE A 71 -3.45 0.30 8.08
N ILE A 72 -4.24 -0.46 7.31
CA ILE A 72 -5.02 -1.59 7.81
C ILE A 72 -4.26 -2.90 7.58
N THR A 73 -3.67 -3.07 6.39
CA THR A 73 -2.81 -4.21 6.06
C THR A 73 -2.01 -3.94 4.79
N ALA A 74 -0.91 -4.65 4.62
CA ALA A 74 -0.14 -4.74 3.38
C ALA A 74 0.26 -6.20 3.16
N ARG A 75 0.33 -6.64 1.91
CA ARG A 75 0.80 -7.97 1.52
C ARG A 75 1.39 -7.92 0.12
N ASP A 76 2.11 -8.97 -0.25
CA ASP A 76 2.49 -9.18 -1.64
C ASP A 76 1.25 -9.30 -2.54
N MET A 77 1.35 -8.70 -3.72
CA MET A 77 0.34 -8.86 -4.76
C MET A 77 0.32 -10.31 -5.26
N THR A 78 -0.89 -10.82 -5.46
CA THR A 78 -1.11 -12.07 -6.20
C THR A 78 -0.64 -11.92 -7.66
N PRO A 79 -0.40 -13.02 -8.38
CA PRO A 79 -0.05 -12.95 -9.80
C PRO A 79 -1.10 -12.21 -10.65
N GLY A 80 -2.38 -12.34 -10.30
CA GLY A 80 -3.48 -11.62 -10.96
C GLY A 80 -3.40 -10.11 -10.74
N GLU A 81 -3.21 -9.68 -9.50
CA GLU A 81 -3.04 -8.26 -9.15
C GLU A 81 -1.79 -7.66 -9.80
N ARG A 82 -0.66 -8.39 -9.84
CA ARG A 82 0.54 -7.96 -10.56
C ARG A 82 0.32 -7.78 -12.05
N ARG A 83 -0.45 -8.67 -12.69
CA ARG A 83 -0.81 -8.52 -14.12
C ARG A 83 -1.68 -7.30 -14.33
N LEU A 84 -2.68 -7.08 -13.47
CA LEU A 84 -3.54 -5.90 -13.54
C LEU A 84 -2.74 -4.61 -13.33
N PHE A 85 -1.90 -4.56 -12.30
CA PHE A 85 -1.08 -3.40 -11.98
C PHE A 85 -0.14 -3.04 -13.13
N ARG A 86 0.55 -4.03 -13.73
CA ARG A 86 1.41 -3.78 -14.90
C ARG A 86 0.66 -3.23 -16.11
N ARG A 87 -0.57 -3.69 -16.36
CA ARG A 87 -1.41 -3.14 -17.43
C ARG A 87 -1.80 -1.68 -17.18
N VAL A 88 -2.08 -1.33 -15.92
CA VAL A 88 -2.45 0.04 -15.54
C VAL A 88 -1.24 0.97 -15.56
N LYS A 89 -0.06 0.49 -15.13
CA LYS A 89 1.18 1.29 -15.10
C LYS A 89 1.79 1.50 -16.50
N GLY A 90 1.48 0.61 -17.46
CA GLY A 90 2.01 0.64 -18.82
C GLY A 90 1.10 1.29 -19.86
N GLY A 91 0.12 2.09 -19.43
CA GLY A 91 -0.78 2.87 -20.29
C GLY A 91 -0.56 4.35 -20.13
#